data_AF-A0AAU2QBJ7-F1
#
_entry.id   AF-A0AAU2QBJ7-F1
#
_cell.length_a   1.000
_cell.length_b   1.000
_cell.length_c   1.000
_cell.angle_alpha   90.00
_cell.angle_beta   90.00
_cell.angle_gamma   90.00
#
_symmetry.space_group_name_H-M   'P 1'
#
loop_
_entity.id
_entity.type
_entity.pdbx_description
1 polymer ?
#
loop_
_entity_poly.entity_id
_entity_poly.type
_entity_poly.pdbx_seq_one_letter_code
_entity_poly.pdbx_strand_id
1 'polypeptide(L)'
;MIAAAAVVIVTVIVTGILVARSDGSGPDTSTAAASSPPSSSVTQESAEEVDSEPTYAELGSDDFSIELQTTSRQCFGSAGCLLTVEPDLTLVGDSADIDPDVVYEITYEIAGDESGPVVATAELTNQEDLTFTPSRISTDSSSTDVTVEITQVDSHR
;
A
#
# COMPACT_ATOMS: atom_id res chain seq x y z
N MET A 1 -20.80 30.77 26.48
CA MET A 1 -20.92 32.21 26.17
C MET A 1 -19.68 32.61 25.40
N ILE A 2 -19.87 32.91 24.10
CA ILE A 2 -19.09 33.77 23.16
C ILE A 2 -17.55 33.69 23.27
N ALA A 3 -16.82 33.24 22.24
CA ALA A 3 -16.36 34.06 21.10
C ALA A 3 -15.44 33.18 20.22
N ALA A 4 -15.16 33.38 18.93
CA ALA A 4 -15.66 34.20 17.84
C ALA A 4 -14.97 33.62 16.58
N ALA A 5 -15.65 33.61 15.43
CA ALA A 5 -15.09 33.18 14.16
C ALA A 5 -14.19 34.27 13.54
N ALA A 6 -13.13 33.87 12.82
CA ALA A 6 -12.55 34.68 11.75
C ALA A 6 -11.80 33.80 10.71
N VAL A 7 -12.23 33.96 9.46
CA VAL A 7 -11.83 33.36 8.18
C VAL A 7 -10.48 33.92 7.65
N VAL A 8 -9.70 33.12 6.93
CA VAL A 8 -8.98 33.57 5.71
C VAL A 8 -8.98 32.45 4.66
N ILE A 9 -9.71 32.67 3.57
CA ILE A 9 -9.69 31.86 2.34
C ILE A 9 -8.54 32.40 1.48
N VAL A 10 -7.58 31.55 1.11
CA VAL A 10 -6.57 31.88 0.09
C VAL A 10 -6.83 31.03 -1.14
N THR A 11 -7.48 31.62 -2.12
CA THR A 11 -7.64 31.09 -3.48
C THR A 11 -6.39 31.41 -4.30
N VAL A 12 -5.67 30.38 -4.76
CA VAL A 12 -4.62 30.54 -5.78
C VAL A 12 -5.18 30.07 -7.13
N ILE A 13 -5.16 31.00 -8.09
CA ILE A 13 -5.71 30.88 -9.44
C ILE A 13 -4.56 30.66 -10.44
N VAL A 14 -4.67 29.55 -11.19
CA VAL A 14 -4.41 29.33 -12.64
C VAL A 14 -3.02 29.61 -13.22
N THR A 15 -2.43 28.57 -13.86
CA THR A 15 -1.95 28.56 -15.26
C THR A 15 -1.69 27.08 -15.63
N GLY A 16 -2.32 26.40 -16.60
CA GLY A 16 -2.60 26.78 -17.98
C GLY A 16 -1.46 26.29 -18.91
N ILE A 17 -1.26 24.97 -19.06
CA ILE A 17 -0.27 24.43 -20.02
C ILE A 17 -0.97 24.15 -21.36
N LEU A 18 -0.41 24.73 -22.43
CA LEU A 18 -0.89 24.67 -23.81
C LEU A 18 -0.59 23.30 -24.45
N VAL A 19 -1.60 22.70 -25.08
CA VAL A 19 -1.43 21.58 -26.01
C VAL A 19 -0.97 22.13 -27.36
N ALA A 20 0.27 21.84 -27.75
CA ALA A 20 0.72 22.04 -29.12
C ALA A 20 0.10 20.94 -30.01
N ARG A 21 -0.96 21.29 -30.76
CA ARG A 21 -1.37 20.53 -31.95
C ARG A 21 -0.42 20.93 -33.08
N SER A 22 0.29 19.96 -33.64
CA SER A 22 0.97 20.12 -34.92
C SER A 22 -0.07 19.92 -36.02
N ASP A 23 -0.59 21.04 -36.54
CA ASP A 23 -1.37 21.11 -37.77
C ASP A 23 -0.51 20.69 -38.98
N GLY A 24 -1.07 19.79 -39.78
CA GLY A 24 -0.55 19.47 -41.11
C GLY A 24 -0.90 20.56 -42.13
N SER A 25 -0.02 20.74 -43.11
CA SER A 25 -0.37 21.27 -44.44
C SER A 25 0.79 21.08 -45.42
N GLY A 26 0.49 20.51 -46.58
CA GLY A 26 1.41 20.44 -47.73
C GLY A 26 1.11 19.27 -48.65
N PRO A 27 0.31 19.45 -49.72
CA PRO A 27 0.05 18.44 -50.73
C PRO A 27 1.09 18.51 -51.85
N ASP A 28 1.61 17.38 -52.32
CA ASP A 28 2.12 17.25 -53.69
C ASP A 28 1.96 15.81 -54.17
N THR A 29 1.23 15.67 -55.26
CA THR A 29 1.06 14.44 -56.02
C THR A 29 2.22 14.32 -57.01
N SER A 30 2.89 13.18 -57.09
CA SER A 30 3.42 12.64 -58.36
C SER A 30 3.84 11.18 -58.23
N THR A 31 3.08 10.34 -58.93
CA THR A 31 3.41 9.01 -59.44
C THR A 31 4.80 8.94 -60.10
N ALA A 32 5.61 7.92 -59.78
CA ALA A 32 6.32 7.12 -60.78
C ALA A 32 7.06 5.90 -60.20
N ALA A 33 6.91 4.79 -60.93
CA ALA A 33 7.85 3.69 -61.14
C ALA A 33 8.05 2.62 -60.05
N ALA A 34 7.49 1.45 -60.36
CA ALA A 34 7.84 0.17 -59.80
C ALA A 34 9.33 -0.17 -59.96
N SER A 35 9.89 -0.81 -58.95
CA SER A 35 10.96 -1.80 -59.09
C SER A 35 10.99 -2.66 -57.84
N SER A 36 10.53 -3.90 -57.95
CA SER A 36 10.71 -4.95 -56.95
C SER A 36 12.15 -5.46 -57.00
N PRO A 37 12.89 -5.46 -55.89
CA PRO A 37 14.00 -6.39 -55.70
C PRO A 37 13.52 -7.71 -55.05
N PRO A 38 14.26 -8.81 -55.25
CA PRO A 38 13.79 -10.16 -54.99
C PRO A 38 13.59 -10.45 -53.51
N SER A 39 12.59 -11.30 -53.28
CA SER A 39 12.31 -12.01 -52.03
C SER A 39 13.60 -12.52 -51.39
N SER A 40 14.05 -11.82 -50.36
CA SER A 40 14.90 -12.42 -49.35
C SER A 40 13.94 -12.97 -48.31
N SER A 41 13.61 -14.25 -48.42
CA SER A 41 13.02 -14.99 -47.31
C SER A 41 14.09 -15.05 -46.23
N VAL A 42 14.13 -14.01 -45.40
CA VAL A 42 14.77 -14.09 -44.09
C VAL A 42 13.91 -15.09 -43.33
N THR A 43 14.43 -16.30 -43.17
CA THR A 43 13.95 -17.19 -42.12
C THR A 43 14.24 -16.42 -40.83
N GLN A 44 13.22 -15.71 -40.34
CA GLN A 44 13.19 -15.26 -38.96
C GLN A 44 13.02 -16.57 -38.18
N GLU A 45 14.15 -17.08 -37.72
CA GLU A 45 14.16 -17.94 -36.54
C GLU A 45 13.48 -17.11 -35.46
N SER A 46 12.19 -17.39 -35.28
CA SER A 46 11.39 -16.84 -34.20
C SER A 46 12.05 -17.37 -32.95
N ALA A 47 12.91 -16.57 -32.33
CA ALA A 47 13.33 -16.79 -30.97
C ALA A 47 12.03 -16.89 -30.17
N GLU A 48 11.70 -18.08 -29.67
CA GLU A 48 10.68 -18.21 -28.64
C GLU A 48 11.12 -17.31 -27.49
N GLU A 49 10.43 -16.19 -27.28
CA GLU A 49 10.57 -15.42 -26.06
C GLU A 49 10.14 -16.35 -24.94
N VAL A 50 11.12 -16.81 -24.15
CA VAL A 50 10.87 -17.63 -22.96
C VAL A 50 10.16 -16.72 -21.96
N ASP A 51 8.83 -16.79 -21.95
CA ASP A 51 7.98 -16.19 -20.93
C ASP A 51 8.37 -16.81 -19.59
N SER A 52 9.20 -16.10 -18.84
CA SER A 52 9.64 -16.55 -17.53
C SER A 52 8.60 -16.06 -16.53
N GLU A 53 7.94 -16.98 -15.82
CA GLU A 53 6.98 -16.63 -14.78
C GLU A 53 7.65 -15.70 -13.74
N PRO A 54 6.94 -14.67 -13.25
CA PRO A 54 7.49 -13.82 -12.19
C PRO A 54 7.78 -14.66 -10.95
N THR A 55 8.94 -14.43 -10.35
CA THR A 55 9.30 -15.04 -9.07
C THR A 55 9.11 -13.99 -7.98
N TYR A 56 8.26 -14.31 -7.00
CA TYR A 56 7.97 -13.45 -5.85
C TYR A 56 8.72 -13.92 -4.61
N ALA A 57 8.99 -13.00 -3.68
CA ALA A 57 9.61 -13.30 -2.41
C ALA A 57 8.61 -13.95 -1.44
N GLU A 58 9.11 -14.85 -0.60
CA GLU A 58 8.36 -15.35 0.56
C GLU A 58 8.58 -14.37 1.71
N LEU A 59 7.48 -13.85 2.28
CA LEU A 59 7.51 -12.84 3.34
C LEU A 59 7.45 -13.50 4.71
N GLY A 60 8.29 -13.03 5.62
CA GLY A 60 8.28 -13.37 7.04
C GLY A 60 8.02 -12.14 7.91
N SER A 61 8.09 -12.32 9.24
CA SER A 61 7.82 -11.25 10.21
C SER A 61 8.76 -10.05 10.08
N ASP A 62 10.02 -10.27 9.70
CA ASP A 62 11.03 -9.21 9.54
C ASP A 62 10.80 -8.32 8.30
N ASP A 63 9.95 -8.77 7.36
CA ASP A 63 9.56 -8.00 6.17
C ASP A 63 8.46 -6.99 6.48
N PHE A 64 7.98 -6.92 7.72
CA PHE A 64 6.95 -6.01 8.17
C PHE A 64 7.38 -5.23 9.41
N SER A 65 7.02 -3.95 9.43
CA SER A 65 7.05 -3.11 10.63
C SER A 65 5.61 -2.91 11.09
N ILE A 66 5.38 -3.05 12.40
CA ILE A 66 4.06 -2.82 13.00
C ILE A 66 4.17 -1.81 14.14
N GLU A 67 3.25 -0.85 14.13
CA GLU A 67 3.01 0.07 15.24
C GLU A 67 1.54 0.03 15.64
N LEU A 68 1.20 0.59 16.81
CA LEU A 68 -0.20 0.74 17.24
C LEU A 68 -0.60 2.21 17.19
N GLN A 69 -1.64 2.50 16.42
CA GLN A 69 -2.32 3.78 16.47
C GLN A 69 -3.49 3.73 17.46
N THR A 70 -3.45 4.59 18.48
CA THR A 70 -4.59 4.73 19.41
C THR A 70 -5.64 5.65 18.81
N THR A 71 -6.79 5.10 18.43
CA THR A 71 -7.92 5.88 17.86
C THR A 71 -8.91 6.35 18.92
N SER A 72 -8.94 5.71 20.09
CA SER A 72 -9.74 6.16 21.23
C SER A 72 -9.03 5.91 22.55
N ARG A 73 -9.15 6.84 23.50
CA ARG A 73 -8.57 6.74 24.83
C ARG A 73 -9.47 7.38 25.89
N GLN A 74 -9.84 6.61 26.90
CA GLN A 74 -10.59 7.09 28.06
C GLN A 74 -9.94 6.57 29.35
N CYS A 75 -9.42 7.49 30.17
CA CYS A 75 -8.70 7.13 31.39
C CYS A 75 -9.50 7.44 32.65
N PHE A 76 -9.40 6.55 33.64
CA PHE A 76 -10.12 6.62 34.91
C PHE A 76 -9.17 6.96 36.07
N GLY A 77 -8.27 7.92 35.83
CA GLY A 77 -7.23 8.32 36.79
C GLY A 77 -6.16 7.25 36.96
N SER A 78 -5.99 6.75 38.18
CA SER A 78 -5.01 5.71 38.49
C SER A 78 -5.48 4.30 38.15
N ALA A 79 -6.78 4.11 37.85
CA ALA A 79 -7.36 2.80 37.63
C ALA A 79 -7.07 2.21 36.24
N GLY A 80 -6.51 2.98 35.31
CA GLY A 80 -6.29 2.52 33.94
C GLY A 80 -6.84 3.42 32.85
N CYS A 81 -6.65 2.98 31.61
CA CYS A 81 -7.29 3.55 30.44
C CYS A 81 -7.96 2.45 29.61
N LEU A 82 -9.17 2.74 29.12
CA LEU A 82 -9.80 2.00 28.04
C LEU A 82 -9.34 2.61 26.71
N LEU A 83 -8.68 1.80 25.89
CA LEU A 83 -8.12 2.20 24.60
C LEU A 83 -8.78 1.42 23.47
N THR A 84 -8.94 2.07 22.32
CA THR A 84 -9.11 1.39 21.04
C THR A 84 -7.85 1.62 20.24
N VAL A 85 -7.21 0.53 19.81
CA VAL A 85 -5.96 0.55 19.04
C VAL A 85 -6.14 -0.16 17.70
N GLU A 86 -5.42 0.33 16.71
CA GLU A 86 -5.41 -0.17 15.34
C GLU A 86 -3.95 -0.43 14.93
N PRO A 87 -3.66 -1.53 14.22
CA PRO A 87 -2.33 -1.76 13.69
C PRO A 87 -2.03 -0.78 12.56
N ASP A 88 -0.84 -0.20 12.60
CA ASP A 88 -0.22 0.49 11.48
C ASP A 88 0.89 -0.41 10.95
N LEU A 89 0.58 -1.15 9.89
CA LEU A 89 1.46 -2.15 9.31
C LEU A 89 2.08 -1.59 8.04
N THR A 90 3.40 -1.63 7.97
CA THR A 90 4.19 -1.17 6.84
C THR A 90 5.08 -2.31 6.34
N LEU A 91 5.04 -2.58 5.04
CA LEU A 91 6.00 -3.48 4.40
C LEU A 91 7.39 -2.83 4.37
N VAL A 92 8.41 -3.59 4.77
CA VAL A 92 9.81 -3.20 4.72
C VAL A 92 10.43 -3.74 3.44
N GLY A 93 10.37 -2.97 2.36
CA GLY A 93 10.96 -3.36 1.07
C GLY A 93 10.18 -2.84 -0.13
N ASP A 94 10.48 -3.41 -1.31
CA ASP A 94 9.80 -3.11 -2.56
C ASP A 94 8.53 -3.98 -2.66
N SER A 95 7.36 -3.34 -2.68
CA SER A 95 6.08 -4.06 -2.82
C SER A 95 5.95 -4.81 -4.14
N ALA A 96 6.74 -4.46 -5.16
CA ALA A 96 6.76 -5.13 -6.46
C ALA A 96 7.22 -6.59 -6.41
N ASP A 97 7.96 -6.98 -5.36
CA ASP A 97 8.44 -8.36 -5.17
C ASP A 97 7.41 -9.25 -4.45
N ILE A 98 6.27 -8.68 -4.06
CA ILE A 98 5.15 -9.39 -3.43
C ILE A 98 4.19 -9.92 -4.48
N ASP A 99 3.72 -11.15 -4.29
CA ASP A 99 2.68 -11.75 -5.13
C ASP A 99 1.33 -11.05 -4.89
N PRO A 100 0.75 -10.37 -5.91
CA PRO A 100 -0.52 -9.66 -5.75
C PRO A 100 -1.73 -10.60 -5.60
N ASP A 101 -1.59 -11.88 -5.98
CA ASP A 101 -2.65 -12.89 -5.93
C ASP A 101 -2.64 -13.68 -4.61
N VAL A 102 -1.76 -13.32 -3.66
CA VAL A 102 -1.63 -13.96 -2.34
C VAL A 102 -2.18 -13.04 -1.26
N VAL A 103 -2.92 -13.63 -0.32
CA VAL A 103 -3.35 -12.98 0.93
C VAL A 103 -2.34 -13.32 2.00
N TYR A 104 -1.73 -12.30 2.60
CA TYR A 104 -0.83 -12.46 3.74
C TYR A 104 -1.59 -12.22 5.03
N GLU A 105 -1.62 -13.22 5.91
CA GLU A 105 -2.21 -13.15 7.23
C GLU A 105 -1.10 -12.86 8.25
N ILE A 106 -1.12 -11.67 8.84
CA ILE A 106 -0.14 -11.21 9.82
C ILE A 106 -0.77 -11.30 11.21
N THR A 107 -0.29 -12.26 12.00
CA THR A 107 -0.69 -12.40 13.40
C THR A 107 0.28 -11.65 14.29
N TYR A 108 -0.26 -10.84 15.20
CA TYR A 108 0.50 -10.02 16.13
C TYR A 108 -0.09 -10.07 17.53
N GLU A 109 0.76 -9.79 18.52
CA GLU A 109 0.41 -9.76 19.93
C GLU A 109 0.51 -8.32 20.46
N ILE A 110 -0.55 -7.85 21.11
CA ILE A 110 -0.61 -6.58 21.81
C ILE A 110 -0.41 -6.83 23.30
N ALA A 111 0.64 -6.27 23.89
CA ALA A 111 0.89 -6.33 25.33
C ALA A 111 0.50 -5.01 26.01
N GLY A 112 0.10 -5.08 27.28
CA GLY A 112 -0.29 -3.93 28.11
C GLY A 112 -1.77 -3.90 28.53
N ASP A 113 -2.57 -4.88 28.09
CA ASP A 113 -3.91 -5.11 28.63
C ASP A 113 -3.84 -5.82 30.00
N GLU A 114 -4.72 -5.42 30.92
CA GLU A 114 -4.81 -5.95 32.30
C GLU A 114 -5.16 -7.45 32.34
N SER A 115 -5.80 -7.96 31.29
CA SER A 115 -6.17 -9.38 31.13
C SER A 115 -5.05 -10.24 30.55
N GLY A 116 -3.92 -9.62 30.16
CA GLY A 116 -2.82 -10.28 29.46
C GLY A 116 -2.76 -9.94 27.97
N PRO A 117 -1.80 -10.51 27.23
CA PRO A 117 -1.60 -10.18 25.82
C PRO A 117 -2.83 -10.51 24.97
N VAL A 118 -3.13 -9.61 24.02
CA VAL A 118 -4.22 -9.75 23.06
C VAL A 118 -3.64 -10.12 21.70
N VAL A 119 -3.99 -11.31 21.21
CA VAL A 119 -3.60 -11.76 19.85
C VAL A 119 -4.64 -11.27 18.85
N ALA A 120 -4.16 -10.66 17.77
CA ALA A 120 -4.98 -10.18 16.67
C ALA A 120 -4.31 -10.44 15.33
N THR A 121 -5.08 -10.31 14.26
CA THR A 121 -4.68 -10.66 12.91
C THR A 121 -5.09 -9.55 11.95
N ALA A 122 -4.19 -9.20 11.04
CA ALA A 122 -4.43 -8.31 9.91
C ALA A 122 -4.15 -9.06 8.60
N GLU A 123 -4.84 -8.67 7.54
CA GLU A 123 -4.72 -9.27 6.22
C GLU A 123 -4.19 -8.21 5.24
N LEU A 124 -3.10 -8.53 4.54
CA LEU A 124 -2.59 -7.71 3.44
C LEU A 124 -2.93 -8.39 2.11
N THR A 125 -3.60 -7.65 1.24
CA THR A 125 -4.03 -8.10 -0.10
C THR A 125 -3.60 -7.10 -1.16
N ASN A 126 -3.45 -7.54 -2.42
CA ASN A 126 -3.00 -6.70 -3.54
C ASN A 126 -1.76 -5.84 -3.21
N GLN A 127 -0.86 -6.33 -2.35
CA GLN A 127 0.38 -5.66 -1.95
C GLN A 127 0.21 -4.39 -1.08
N GLU A 128 -0.98 -3.78 -0.99
CA GLU A 128 -1.22 -2.51 -0.28
C GLU A 128 -2.52 -2.46 0.54
N ASP A 129 -3.49 -3.32 0.27
CA ASP A 129 -4.79 -3.30 0.94
C ASP A 129 -4.73 -4.04 2.28
N LEU A 130 -4.64 -3.26 3.37
CA LEU A 130 -4.66 -3.78 4.74
C LEU A 130 -6.08 -3.83 5.31
N THR A 131 -6.53 -5.02 5.70
CA THR A 131 -7.79 -5.25 6.42
C THR A 131 -7.51 -5.71 7.84
N PHE A 132 -8.17 -5.11 8.83
CA PHE A 132 -8.00 -5.45 10.24
C PHE A 132 -9.25 -5.14 11.07
N THR A 133 -9.30 -5.68 12.29
CA THR A 133 -10.31 -5.32 13.30
C THR A 133 -9.66 -4.53 14.45
N PRO A 134 -10.15 -3.32 14.77
CA PRO A 134 -9.66 -2.56 15.92
C PRO A 134 -9.78 -3.34 17.22
N SER A 135 -8.72 -3.30 18.03
CA SER A 135 -8.68 -3.99 19.33
C SER A 135 -9.04 -3.01 20.45
N ARG A 136 -9.87 -3.47 21.39
CA ARG A 136 -10.14 -2.74 22.64
C ARG A 136 -9.39 -3.36 23.78
N ILE A 137 -8.62 -2.56 24.48
CA ILE A 137 -7.79 -2.98 25.61
C ILE A 137 -8.03 -2.07 26.81
N SER A 138 -7.93 -2.64 28.01
CA SER A 138 -7.97 -1.93 29.28
C SER A 138 -6.62 -2.09 29.96
N THR A 139 -5.97 -0.98 30.32
CA THR A 139 -4.66 -1.04 30.98
C THR A 139 -4.80 -1.02 32.50
N ASP A 140 -3.94 -1.71 33.25
CA ASP A 140 -3.96 -1.70 34.74
C ASP A 140 -3.74 -0.31 35.34
N SER A 141 -3.03 0.55 34.61
CA SER A 141 -2.74 1.92 35.01
C SER A 141 -2.68 2.85 33.81
N SER A 142 -2.87 4.16 34.03
CA SER A 142 -2.78 5.16 32.96
C SER A 142 -1.37 5.40 32.43
N SER A 143 -0.35 4.89 33.14
CA SER A 143 1.06 4.93 32.76
C SER A 143 1.54 3.63 32.13
N THR A 144 0.66 2.65 31.91
CA THR A 144 1.01 1.40 31.24
C THR A 144 1.27 1.68 29.77
N ASP A 145 2.44 1.28 29.29
CA ASP A 145 2.79 1.30 27.88
C ASP A 145 2.16 0.10 27.18
N VAL A 146 1.60 0.35 25.99
CA VAL A 146 1.03 -0.68 25.13
C VAL A 146 2.01 -0.92 23.99
N THR A 147 2.38 -2.18 23.75
CA THR A 147 3.34 -2.56 22.71
C THR A 147 2.75 -3.62 21.79
N VAL A 148 3.35 -3.79 20.63
CA VAL A 148 2.94 -4.79 19.63
C VAL A 148 4.15 -5.54 19.09
N GLU A 149 3.98 -6.82 18.78
CA GLU A 149 4.98 -7.66 18.12
C GLU A 149 4.29 -8.58 17.10
N ILE A 150 4.88 -8.72 15.91
CA ILE A 150 4.43 -9.73 14.93
C ILE A 150 4.95 -11.09 15.37
N THR A 151 4.05 -12.06 15.52
CA THR A 151 4.40 -13.41 15.97
C THR A 151 4.38 -14.43 14.85
N GLN A 152 3.58 -14.20 13.81
CA GLN A 152 3.46 -15.12 12.68
C GLN A 152 3.03 -14.37 11.41
N VAL A 153 3.54 -14.83 10.26
CA VAL A 153 3.07 -14.45 8.94
C VAL A 153 2.78 -15.72 8.17
N ASP A 154 1.56 -15.85 7.68
CA ASP A 154 1.13 -16.94 6.81
C ASP A 154 0.65 -16.38 5.47
N SER A 155 0.70 -17.22 4.44
CA SER A 155 0.25 -16.85 3.10
C SER A 155 -0.72 -17.90 2.55
N HIS A 156 -1.78 -17.43 1.88
CA HIS A 156 -2.74 -18.31 1.22
C HIS A 156 -3.32 -17.67 -0.06
N ARG A 157 -3.93 -18.50 -0.92
CA ARG A 157 -4.61 -18.10 -2.16
C ARG A 157 -6.07 -18.55 -2.15
#